data_AF-A0A401SIZ3-F1
#
_entry.id   AF-A0A401SIZ3-F1
#
_cell.length_a   1.000
_cell.length_b   1.000
_cell.length_c   1.000
_cell.angle_alpha   90.00
_cell.angle_beta   90.00
_cell.angle_gamma   90.00
#
_symmetry.space_group_name_H-M   'P 1'
#
loop_
_entity.id
_entity.type
_entity.pdbx_description
1 polymer ?
#
loop_
_entity_poly.entity_id
_entity_poly.type
_entity_poly.pdbx_seq_one_letter_code
_entity_poly.pdbx_strand_id
1 'polypeptide(L)'
;MMGTSADSAGSVEQQGTSADPAGAVELQGTSADPAGAVEQQGTSADPAGAVEQQGTSADPAGAVEQQGTSADPAGAVEQQGTSADTAGAVELQGTSADPAGAVEQQGTSADPAGAVEQQGTSTDPAGAVELQGTSADPAGAVEQQGTSADPAGAVELQGTSTDPAGAVELQGTSTDPTGAVEQQGTSTDPAGAVEQQGTSADPAGAVELQGTSADPAGAVCMHLVCEILLLKSIIITQLSRLRYK
;
A
#
# COMPACT_ATOMS: atom_id res chain seq x y z
N MET A 1 40.15 3.12 27.57
CA MET A 1 40.03 3.12 29.04
C MET A 1 38.57 2.83 29.31
N MET A 2 38.22 1.70 29.93
CA MET A 2 36.81 1.35 30.19
C MET A 2 36.32 2.20 31.36
N GLY A 3 35.56 3.26 31.07
CA GLY A 3 34.86 4.06 32.05
C GLY A 3 33.41 3.62 32.11
N THR A 4 33.04 2.83 33.11
CA THR A 4 31.65 2.65 33.50
C THR A 4 31.29 3.84 34.41
N SER A 5 30.76 4.91 33.82
CA SER A 5 30.34 6.11 34.55
C SER A 5 28.83 6.03 34.74
N ALA A 6 28.40 5.77 35.98
CA ALA A 6 27.01 5.97 36.36
C ALA A 6 26.83 7.45 36.75
N ASP A 7 25.82 8.08 36.16
CA ASP A 7 25.25 9.38 36.50
C ASP A 7 26.15 10.61 36.18
N SER A 8 25.89 11.27 35.05
CA SER A 8 26.47 12.57 34.71
C SER A 8 25.45 13.41 33.95
N ALA A 9 24.75 14.30 34.66
CA ALA A 9 23.91 15.33 34.05
C ALA A 9 24.80 16.41 33.39
N GLY A 10 24.99 16.32 32.06
CA GLY A 10 25.79 17.23 31.24
C GLY A 10 25.96 16.71 29.80
N SER A 11 26.70 17.43 28.95
CA SER A 11 27.17 16.90 27.65
C SER A 11 28.15 15.77 27.91
N VAL A 12 27.82 14.54 27.54
CA VAL A 12 28.61 13.35 27.87
C VAL A 12 29.03 12.63 26.59
N GLU A 13 30.34 12.57 26.33
CA GLU A 13 30.94 11.71 25.31
C GLU A 13 31.40 10.39 25.97
N GLN A 14 30.89 9.24 25.53
CA GLN A 14 31.32 7.93 26.04
C GLN A 14 31.67 6.93 24.93
N GLN A 15 32.74 6.17 25.18
CA GLN A 15 33.14 5.04 24.34
C GLN A 15 33.02 3.74 25.13
N GLY A 16 32.47 2.70 24.52
CA GLY A 16 32.30 1.38 25.13
C GLY A 16 30.88 1.12 25.59
N THR A 17 30.69 0.67 26.83
CA THR A 17 29.38 0.28 27.36
C THR A 17 28.89 1.31 28.38
N SER A 18 27.68 1.84 28.18
CA SER A 18 27.01 2.78 29.09
C SER A 18 25.64 2.26 29.53
N ALA A 19 25.17 2.66 30.70
CA ALA A 19 23.82 2.35 31.20
C ALA A 19 23.21 3.63 31.77
N ASP A 20 21.96 3.91 31.41
CA ASP A 20 21.18 5.08 31.84
C ASP A 20 21.85 6.46 31.58
N PRO A 21 22.57 6.71 30.45
CA PRO A 21 23.11 8.05 30.22
C PRO A 21 21.95 9.02 29.89
N ALA A 22 21.91 10.17 30.58
CA ALA A 22 20.80 11.12 30.45
C ALA A 22 21.27 12.55 30.13
N GLY A 23 20.50 13.28 29.33
CA GLY A 23 20.79 14.65 28.93
C GLY A 23 21.14 14.77 27.46
N ALA A 24 22.19 15.53 27.14
CA ALA A 24 22.77 15.57 25.80
C ALA A 24 23.96 14.60 25.77
N VAL A 25 23.86 13.50 25.04
CA VAL A 25 24.84 12.40 25.11
C VAL A 25 25.29 11.98 23.73
N GLU A 26 26.61 11.79 23.57
CA GLU A 26 27.26 11.24 22.39
C GLU A 26 27.89 9.90 22.77
N LEU A 27 27.43 8.81 22.14
CA LEU A 27 27.80 7.45 22.51
C LEU A 27 28.40 6.70 21.33
N GLN A 28 29.54 6.05 21.56
CA GLN A 28 30.14 5.12 20.60
C GLN A 28 30.32 3.75 21.25
N GLY A 29 29.53 2.76 20.82
CA GLY A 29 29.53 1.42 21.40
C GLY A 29 28.13 0.93 21.74
N THR A 30 27.93 0.43 22.95
CA THR A 30 26.67 -0.15 23.40
C THR A 30 26.08 0.66 24.54
N SER A 31 24.79 0.98 24.49
CA SER A 31 24.08 1.55 25.65
C SER A 31 22.74 0.90 25.93
N ALA A 32 22.32 0.95 27.18
CA ALA A 32 20.97 0.66 27.63
C ALA A 32 20.36 1.94 28.22
N ASP A 33 19.09 2.18 27.89
CA ASP A 33 18.26 3.25 28.45
C ASP A 33 18.82 4.69 28.31
N PRO A 34 19.46 5.10 27.18
CA PRO A 34 19.89 6.49 27.04
C PRO A 34 18.67 7.41 26.89
N ALA A 35 18.66 8.55 27.57
CA ALA A 35 17.50 9.46 27.59
C ALA A 35 17.87 10.92 27.32
N GLY A 36 17.07 11.63 26.52
CA GLY A 36 17.25 13.05 26.23
C GLY A 36 17.58 13.29 24.76
N ALA A 37 18.63 14.06 24.48
CA ALA A 37 19.18 14.23 23.14
C ALA A 37 20.36 13.27 22.98
N VAL A 38 20.18 12.19 22.23
CA VAL A 38 21.11 11.07 22.12
C VAL A 38 21.64 11.01 20.69
N GLU A 39 22.95 11.15 20.52
CA GLU A 39 23.66 10.80 19.28
C GLU A 39 24.44 9.50 19.52
N GLN A 40 24.19 8.46 18.72
CA GLN A 40 24.85 7.17 18.91
C GLN A 40 25.40 6.57 17.62
N GLN A 41 26.62 6.04 17.70
CA GLN A 41 27.15 5.05 16.76
C GLN A 41 27.33 3.69 17.45
N GLY A 42 26.52 2.70 17.09
CA GLY A 42 26.63 1.36 17.63
C GLY A 42 25.28 0.70 17.93
N THR A 43 25.08 0.25 19.17
CA THR A 43 23.89 -0.49 19.57
C THR A 43 23.22 0.13 20.78
N SER A 44 21.91 0.37 20.71
CA SER A 44 21.10 0.80 21.85
C SER A 44 19.96 -0.15 22.16
N ALA A 45 19.63 -0.27 23.44
CA ALA A 45 18.33 -0.73 23.90
C ALA A 45 17.60 0.44 24.57
N ASP A 46 16.31 0.58 24.29
CA ASP A 46 15.40 1.53 24.94
C ASP A 46 15.84 3.02 24.92
N PRO A 47 16.40 3.58 23.82
CA PRO A 47 16.73 5.00 23.80
C PRO A 47 15.45 5.85 23.74
N ALA A 48 15.37 6.92 24.53
CA ALA A 48 14.19 7.76 24.63
C ALA A 48 14.49 9.26 24.46
N GLY A 49 13.65 9.97 23.70
CA GLY A 49 13.75 11.42 23.50
C GLY A 49 13.99 11.79 22.04
N ALA A 50 14.97 12.66 21.79
CA ALA A 50 15.47 12.96 20.45
C ALA A 50 16.70 12.08 20.20
N VAL A 51 16.58 11.08 19.33
CA VAL A 51 17.58 10.04 19.12
C VAL A 51 18.05 10.09 17.67
N GLU A 52 19.33 10.36 17.47
CA GLU A 52 20.04 10.18 16.20
C GLU A 52 20.97 8.96 16.33
N GLN A 53 20.76 7.93 15.51
CA GLN A 53 21.54 6.70 15.61
C GLN A 53 22.04 6.19 14.25
N GLN A 54 23.28 5.73 14.24
CA GLN A 54 23.85 4.88 13.20
C GLN A 54 24.16 3.51 13.80
N GLY A 55 23.41 2.49 13.42
CA GLY A 55 23.64 1.12 13.87
C GLY A 55 22.38 0.32 14.14
N THR A 56 22.18 -0.13 15.38
CA THR A 56 21.10 -1.02 15.76
C THR A 56 20.40 -0.56 17.03
N SER A 57 19.08 -0.40 16.98
CA SER A 57 18.26 -0.07 18.16
C SER A 57 17.18 -1.11 18.40
N ALA A 58 16.91 -1.38 19.67
CA ALA A 58 15.65 -1.97 20.11
C ALA A 58 14.86 -0.89 20.88
N ASP A 59 13.55 -0.84 20.65
CA ASP A 59 12.59 -0.02 21.37
C ASP A 59 12.92 1.50 21.45
N PRO A 60 13.40 2.18 20.39
CA PRO A 60 13.61 3.62 20.46
C PRO A 60 12.27 4.37 20.50
N ALA A 61 12.15 5.35 21.39
CA ALA A 61 10.91 6.11 21.57
C ALA A 61 11.11 7.64 21.51
N GLY A 62 10.24 8.33 20.79
CA GLY A 62 10.24 9.80 20.71
C GLY A 62 10.41 10.31 19.27
N ALA A 63 11.34 11.24 19.07
CA ALA A 63 11.77 11.67 17.74
C ALA A 63 13.05 10.91 17.38
N VAL A 64 12.97 10.01 16.41
CA VAL A 64 14.01 9.02 16.11
C VAL A 64 14.46 9.20 14.67
N GLU A 65 15.74 9.51 14.47
CA GLU A 65 16.41 9.48 13.17
C GLU A 65 17.43 8.33 13.18
N GLN A 66 17.28 7.37 12.26
CA GLN A 66 18.02 6.11 12.30
C GLN A 66 18.58 5.73 10.94
N GLN A 67 19.88 5.38 10.91
CA GLN A 67 20.51 4.68 9.79
C GLN A 67 20.97 3.29 10.24
N GLY A 68 20.30 2.25 9.74
CA GLY A 68 20.62 0.86 10.09
C GLY A 68 19.38 0.02 10.40
N THR A 69 19.38 -0.66 11.54
CA THR A 69 18.31 -1.59 11.93
C THR A 69 17.61 -1.09 13.19
N SER A 70 16.28 -1.14 13.21
CA SER A 70 15.49 -0.87 14.41
C SER A 70 14.42 -1.95 14.60
N ALA A 71 14.19 -2.34 15.85
CA ALA A 71 13.01 -3.09 16.27
C ALA A 71 12.16 -2.20 17.18
N ASP A 72 10.83 -2.25 17.00
CA ASP A 72 9.84 -1.56 17.84
C ASP A 72 10.04 -0.02 17.98
N PRO A 73 10.45 0.75 16.95
CA PRO A 73 10.54 2.20 17.09
C PRO A 73 9.15 2.85 17.20
N ALA A 74 8.99 3.81 18.12
CA ALA A 74 7.72 4.46 18.38
C ALA A 74 7.82 5.99 18.44
N GLY A 75 6.88 6.69 17.80
CA GLY A 75 6.76 8.15 17.85
C GLY A 75 6.85 8.80 16.46
N ALA A 76 7.72 9.80 16.31
CA ALA A 76 8.08 10.37 15.01
C ALA A 76 9.39 9.71 14.56
N VAL A 77 9.34 8.89 13.52
CA VAL A 77 10.44 8.01 13.11
C VAL A 77 10.83 8.30 11.68
N GLU A 78 12.09 8.68 11.47
CA GLU A 78 12.74 8.73 10.15
C GLU A 78 13.81 7.63 10.10
N GLN A 79 13.70 6.71 9.15
CA GLN A 79 14.62 5.58 9.05
C GLN A 79 15.13 5.33 7.64
N GLN A 80 16.44 5.10 7.53
CA GLN A 80 17.07 4.49 6.37
C GLN A 80 17.62 3.11 6.75
N GLY A 81 17.05 2.04 6.20
CA GLY A 81 17.50 0.67 6.44
C GLY A 81 16.36 -0.31 6.70
N THR A 82 16.39 -1.00 7.84
CA THR A 82 15.42 -2.05 8.19
C THR A 82 14.69 -1.74 9.49
N SER A 83 13.37 -1.78 9.47
CA SER A 83 12.49 -1.70 10.65
C SER A 83 11.66 -2.97 10.82
N ALA A 84 11.27 -3.23 12.07
CA ALA A 84 10.14 -4.09 12.42
C ALA A 84 9.27 -3.36 13.45
N ASP A 85 7.95 -3.57 13.40
CA ASP A 85 6.99 -3.16 14.43
C ASP A 85 7.01 -1.64 14.72
N THR A 86 7.15 -0.83 13.67
CA THR A 86 7.27 0.63 13.81
C THR A 86 5.92 1.30 14.00
N ALA A 87 5.77 2.22 14.97
CA ALA A 87 4.48 2.85 15.26
C ALA A 87 4.55 4.39 15.35
N GLY A 88 3.58 5.08 14.73
CA GLY A 88 3.39 6.52 14.90
C GLY A 88 3.35 7.29 13.57
N ALA A 89 4.10 8.38 13.48
CA ALA A 89 4.35 9.11 12.24
C ALA A 89 5.71 8.67 11.70
N VAL A 90 5.73 8.06 10.52
CA VAL A 90 6.79 7.15 10.11
C VAL A 90 7.21 7.46 8.68
N GLU A 91 8.48 7.79 8.47
CA GLU A 91 9.11 7.95 7.16
C GLU A 91 10.22 6.89 7.00
N LEU A 92 10.07 5.98 6.04
CA LEU A 92 10.98 4.85 5.85
C LEU A 92 11.56 4.80 4.45
N GLN A 93 12.88 4.63 4.36
CA GLN A 93 13.56 4.25 3.15
C GLN A 93 14.27 2.90 3.34
N GLY A 94 13.74 1.85 2.74
CA GLY A 94 14.29 0.49 2.84
C GLY A 94 13.24 -0.59 3.02
N THR A 95 13.40 -1.43 4.04
CA THR A 95 12.52 -2.57 4.31
C THR A 95 11.87 -2.43 5.68
N SER A 96 10.55 -2.64 5.76
CA SER A 96 9.84 -2.72 7.04
C SER A 96 8.93 -3.95 7.12
N ALA A 97 8.70 -4.39 8.35
CA ALA A 97 7.60 -5.28 8.69
C ALA A 97 6.70 -4.58 9.71
N ASP A 98 5.39 -4.69 9.53
CA ASP A 98 4.36 -4.21 10.46
C ASP A 98 4.43 -2.70 10.84
N PRO A 99 4.71 -1.75 9.91
CA PRO A 99 4.62 -0.33 10.27
C PRO A 99 3.16 0.10 10.43
N ALA A 100 2.85 0.84 11.49
CA ALA A 100 1.50 1.27 11.82
C ALA A 100 1.39 2.77 12.11
N GLY A 101 0.32 3.40 11.63
CA GLY A 101 0.01 4.81 11.89
C GLY A 101 -0.10 5.63 10.61
N ALA A 102 0.63 6.75 10.54
CA ALA A 102 0.82 7.53 9.32
C ALA A 102 2.18 7.16 8.76
N VAL A 103 2.20 6.38 7.67
CA VAL A 103 3.40 5.75 7.12
C VAL A 103 3.65 6.28 5.71
N GLU A 104 4.80 6.90 5.52
CA GLU A 104 5.37 7.20 4.20
C GLU A 104 6.57 6.29 3.97
N GLN A 105 6.57 5.54 2.87
CA GLN A 105 7.67 4.61 2.59
C GLN A 105 8.13 4.61 1.13
N GLN A 106 9.45 4.56 0.96
CA GLN A 106 10.11 4.13 -0.27
C GLN A 106 10.82 2.79 -0.06
N GLY A 107 10.33 1.73 -0.70
CA GLY A 107 10.97 0.42 -0.64
C GLY A 107 9.98 -0.75 -0.52
N THR A 108 10.14 -1.56 0.51
CA THR A 108 9.36 -2.78 0.71
C THR A 108 8.74 -2.82 2.10
N SER A 109 7.43 -3.04 2.19
CA SER A 109 6.73 -3.30 3.45
C SER A 109 5.99 -4.62 3.40
N ALA A 110 5.98 -5.33 4.53
CA ALA A 110 4.96 -6.31 4.86
C ALA A 110 4.01 -5.71 5.90
N ASP A 111 2.71 -5.96 5.76
CA ASP A 111 1.66 -5.64 6.72
C ASP A 111 1.58 -4.16 7.19
N PRO A 112 1.77 -3.14 6.32
CA PRO A 112 1.60 -1.75 6.77
C PRO A 112 0.13 -1.43 7.06
N ALA A 113 -0.14 -0.72 8.16
CA ALA A 113 -1.50 -0.43 8.59
C ALA A 113 -1.73 1.06 8.94
N GLY A 114 -2.89 1.60 8.56
CA GLY A 114 -3.30 2.96 8.90
C GLY A 114 -3.48 3.85 7.67
N ALA A 115 -2.86 5.03 7.70
CA ALA A 115 -2.74 5.91 6.53
C ALA A 115 -1.36 5.65 5.91
N VAL A 116 -1.33 4.99 4.75
CA VAL A 116 -0.11 4.48 4.13
C VAL A 116 0.07 5.13 2.76
N GLU A 117 1.21 5.78 2.56
CA GLU A 117 1.70 6.21 1.25
C GLU A 117 2.98 5.43 0.93
N GLN A 118 2.99 4.67 -0.16
CA GLN A 118 4.14 3.83 -0.51
C GLN A 118 4.55 3.93 -1.98
N GLN A 119 5.86 4.04 -2.21
CA GLN A 119 6.49 3.79 -3.49
C GLN A 119 7.33 2.51 -3.41
N GLY A 120 6.92 1.46 -4.13
CA GLY A 120 7.66 0.20 -4.18
C GLY A 120 6.79 -1.04 -4.11
N THR A 121 7.00 -1.88 -3.09
CA THR A 121 6.31 -3.17 -2.95
C THR A 121 5.66 -3.29 -1.57
N SER A 122 4.36 -3.59 -1.54
CA SER A 122 3.65 -3.92 -0.31
C SER A 122 3.08 -5.33 -0.34
N THR A 123 3.11 -5.99 0.79
CA THR A 123 2.29 -7.18 1.05
C THR A 123 1.31 -6.83 2.16
N ASP A 124 0.04 -7.19 2.00
CA ASP A 124 -1.03 -7.02 3.00
C ASP A 124 -1.22 -5.58 3.56
N PRO A 125 -1.14 -4.48 2.76
CA PRO A 125 -1.40 -3.15 3.29
C PRO A 125 -2.88 -2.96 3.65
N ALA A 126 -3.16 -2.35 4.80
CA ALA A 126 -4.53 -2.18 5.31
C ALA A 126 -4.84 -0.74 5.77
N GLY A 127 -6.01 -0.23 5.40
CA GLY A 127 -6.52 1.06 5.87
C GLY A 127 -6.84 2.03 4.74
N ALA A 128 -6.33 3.26 4.83
CA ALA A 128 -6.33 4.25 3.75
C ALA A 128 -4.95 4.20 3.09
N VAL A 129 -4.89 3.67 1.86
CA VAL A 129 -3.65 3.18 1.25
C VAL A 129 -3.48 3.81 -0.13
N GLU A 130 -2.40 4.54 -0.33
CA GLU A 130 -1.96 5.09 -1.61
C GLU A 130 -0.65 4.40 -2.05
N LEU A 131 -0.66 3.70 -3.18
CA LEU A 131 0.46 2.90 -3.64
C LEU A 131 0.90 3.26 -5.06
N GLN A 132 2.20 3.40 -5.25
CA GLN A 132 2.83 3.39 -6.56
C GLN A 132 3.82 2.23 -6.67
N GLY A 133 3.43 1.17 -7.40
CA GLY A 133 4.25 -0.01 -7.57
C GLY A 133 3.46 -1.32 -7.57
N THR A 134 3.87 -2.28 -6.74
CA THR A 134 3.26 -3.61 -6.67
C THR A 134 2.67 -3.86 -5.28
N SER A 135 1.45 -4.39 -5.22
CA SER A 135 0.86 -4.89 -3.97
C SER A 135 0.32 -6.30 -4.10
N ALA A 136 0.40 -7.05 -3.02
CA ALA A 136 -0.41 -8.24 -2.79
C ALA A 136 -1.39 -7.95 -1.65
N ASP A 137 -2.64 -8.35 -1.83
CA ASP A 137 -3.69 -8.34 -0.80
C ASP A 137 -3.98 -6.97 -0.14
N PRO A 138 -3.99 -5.82 -0.86
CA PRO A 138 -4.31 -4.54 -0.23
C PRO A 138 -5.79 -4.48 0.18
N ALA A 139 -6.08 -3.99 1.38
CA ALA A 139 -7.42 -3.95 1.95
C ALA A 139 -7.83 -2.56 2.48
N GLY A 140 -9.07 -2.16 2.22
CA GLY A 140 -9.66 -0.94 2.76
C GLY A 140 -10.04 0.07 1.68
N ALA A 141 -9.62 1.33 1.85
CA ALA A 141 -9.72 2.37 0.83
C ALA A 141 -8.35 2.46 0.13
N VAL A 142 -8.26 1.95 -1.09
CA VAL A 142 -7.00 1.75 -1.81
C VAL A 142 -7.01 2.57 -3.08
N GLU A 143 -6.01 3.44 -3.24
CA GLU A 143 -5.67 4.09 -4.50
C GLU A 143 -4.32 3.53 -4.98
N GLN A 144 -4.27 3.01 -6.20
CA GLN A 144 -3.03 2.42 -6.72
C GLN A 144 -2.73 2.79 -8.17
N GLN A 145 -1.45 3.09 -8.42
CA GLN A 145 -0.84 3.05 -9.74
C GLN A 145 0.15 1.89 -9.84
N GLY A 146 -0.16 0.87 -10.63
CA GLY A 146 0.73 -0.26 -10.87
C GLY A 146 0.04 -1.61 -10.94
N THR A 147 0.48 -2.57 -10.11
CA THR A 147 -0.01 -3.95 -10.13
C THR A 147 -0.52 -4.37 -8.76
N SER A 148 -1.76 -4.86 -8.69
CA SER A 148 -2.30 -5.52 -7.49
C SER A 148 -2.63 -6.98 -7.76
N ALA A 149 -2.35 -7.84 -6.79
CA ALA A 149 -3.05 -9.11 -6.61
C ALA A 149 -4.06 -8.95 -5.46
N ASP A 150 -5.25 -9.51 -5.63
CA ASP A 150 -6.29 -9.65 -4.59
C ASP A 150 -6.67 -8.36 -3.83
N PRO A 151 -6.82 -7.17 -4.47
CA PRO A 151 -7.23 -5.97 -3.75
C PRO A 151 -8.70 -6.07 -3.30
N ALA A 152 -8.98 -5.66 -2.06
CA ALA A 152 -10.30 -5.77 -1.46
C ALA A 152 -10.79 -4.45 -0.81
N GLY A 153 -12.04 -4.09 -1.04
CA GLY A 153 -12.70 -2.95 -0.39
C GLY A 153 -13.18 -1.89 -1.38
N ALA A 154 -12.87 -0.63 -1.12
CA ALA A 154 -13.07 0.48 -2.05
C ALA A 154 -11.74 0.74 -2.77
N VAL A 155 -11.65 0.36 -4.04
CA VAL A 155 -10.38 0.29 -4.77
C VAL A 155 -10.45 1.16 -6.01
N GLU A 156 -9.53 2.11 -6.15
CA GLU A 156 -9.25 2.84 -7.39
C GLU A 156 -7.88 2.40 -7.92
N LEU A 157 -7.85 1.80 -9.11
CA LEU A 157 -6.62 1.23 -9.66
C LEU A 157 -6.37 1.68 -11.10
N GLN A 158 -5.17 2.20 -11.36
CA GLN A 158 -4.64 2.41 -12.69
C GLN A 158 -3.49 1.42 -12.97
N GLY A 159 -3.74 0.44 -13.84
CA GLY A 159 -2.76 -0.58 -14.18
C GLY A 159 -3.33 -1.99 -14.31
N THR A 160 -2.76 -2.95 -13.59
CA THR A 160 -3.16 -4.37 -13.66
C THR A 160 -3.67 -4.86 -12.32
N SER A 161 -4.79 -5.60 -12.31
CA SER A 161 -5.30 -6.25 -11.12
C SER A 161 -5.63 -7.72 -11.37
N THR A 162 -5.29 -8.59 -10.44
CA THR A 162 -5.81 -9.97 -10.39
C THR A 162 -6.77 -10.07 -9.22
N ASP A 163 -7.92 -10.71 -9.41
CA ASP A 163 -8.91 -10.99 -8.36
C ASP A 163 -9.38 -9.76 -7.52
N PRO A 164 -9.62 -8.56 -8.11
CA PRO A 164 -10.12 -7.43 -7.32
C PRO A 164 -11.54 -7.68 -6.81
N ALA A 165 -11.81 -7.31 -5.56
CA ALA A 165 -13.09 -7.55 -4.90
C ALA A 165 -13.65 -6.30 -4.18
N GLY A 166 -14.95 -6.07 -4.32
CA GLY A 166 -15.66 -5.02 -3.58
C GLY A 166 -16.24 -3.94 -4.49
N ALA A 167 -16.03 -2.67 -4.14
CA ALA A 167 -16.36 -1.52 -4.98
C ALA A 167 -15.08 -1.07 -5.69
N VAL A 168 -14.96 -1.36 -6.98
CA VAL A 168 -13.71 -1.24 -7.72
C VAL A 168 -13.89 -0.32 -8.93
N GLU A 169 -13.07 0.72 -9.02
CA GLU A 169 -12.87 1.52 -10.22
C GLU A 169 -11.50 1.17 -10.81
N LEU A 170 -11.47 0.66 -12.05
CA LEU A 170 -10.24 0.20 -12.68
C LEU A 170 -10.03 0.79 -14.07
N GLN A 171 -8.85 1.37 -14.29
CA GLN A 171 -8.37 1.73 -15.62
C GLN A 171 -7.15 0.88 -16.00
N GLY A 172 -7.36 -0.08 -16.91
CA GLY A 172 -6.31 -0.99 -17.38
C GLY A 172 -6.79 -2.42 -17.58
N THR A 173 -6.09 -3.39 -17.00
CA THR A 173 -6.37 -4.82 -17.19
C THR A 173 -6.79 -5.45 -15.87
N SER A 174 -7.84 -6.28 -15.87
CA SER A 174 -8.11 -7.16 -14.75
C SER A 174 -8.42 -8.60 -15.13
N THR A 175 -8.15 -9.51 -14.19
CA THR A 175 -8.56 -10.91 -14.25
C THR A 175 -9.46 -11.18 -13.04
N ASP A 176 -10.57 -11.89 -13.25
CA ASP A 176 -11.50 -12.31 -12.21
C ASP A 176 -12.02 -11.18 -11.28
N PRO A 177 -12.42 -9.99 -11.80
CA PRO A 177 -12.95 -8.94 -10.93
C PRO A 177 -14.33 -9.32 -10.38
N THR A 178 -14.54 -9.11 -9.07
CA THR A 178 -15.78 -9.46 -8.38
C THR A 178 -16.39 -8.28 -7.62
N GLY A 179 -17.72 -8.18 -7.63
CA GLY A 179 -18.47 -7.19 -6.84
C GLY A 179 -19.13 -6.11 -7.69
N ALA A 180 -19.03 -4.86 -7.25
CA ALA A 180 -19.49 -3.68 -7.99
C ALA A 180 -18.28 -3.05 -8.68
N VAL A 181 -18.14 -3.27 -9.99
CA VAL A 181 -16.92 -2.93 -10.73
C VAL A 181 -17.24 -1.97 -11.86
N GLU A 182 -16.56 -0.83 -11.89
CA GLU A 182 -16.49 0.07 -13.03
C GLU A 182 -15.13 -0.06 -13.69
N GLN A 183 -15.08 -0.41 -14.98
CA GLN A 183 -13.82 -0.67 -15.66
C GLN A 183 -13.71 0.02 -17.02
N GLN A 184 -12.54 0.61 -17.26
CA GLN A 184 -12.07 1.03 -18.57
C GLN A 184 -10.86 0.21 -18.99
N GLY A 185 -11.02 -0.67 -19.98
CA GLY A 185 -9.92 -1.46 -20.52
C GLY A 185 -10.30 -2.91 -20.81
N THR A 186 -9.53 -3.86 -20.26
CA THR A 186 -9.70 -5.30 -20.53
C THR A 186 -10.01 -6.04 -19.25
N SER A 187 -11.04 -6.91 -19.27
CA SER A 187 -11.27 -7.88 -18.21
C SER A 187 -11.42 -9.30 -18.76
N THR A 188 -10.92 -10.25 -17.99
CA THR A 188 -11.21 -11.68 -18.15
C THR A 188 -12.05 -12.12 -16.95
N ASP A 189 -13.08 -12.92 -17.17
CA ASP A 189 -13.95 -13.53 -16.16
C ASP A 189 -14.59 -12.54 -15.14
N PRO A 190 -15.13 -11.37 -15.56
CA PRO A 190 -15.76 -10.46 -14.62
C PRO A 190 -17.06 -11.03 -14.05
N ALA A 191 -17.26 -10.90 -12.73
CA ALA A 191 -18.44 -11.39 -12.02
C ALA A 191 -19.09 -10.33 -11.12
N GLY A 192 -20.42 -10.26 -11.13
CA GLY A 192 -21.19 -9.39 -10.24
C GLY A 192 -21.98 -8.32 -10.97
N ALA A 193 -21.96 -7.09 -10.45
CA ALA A 193 -22.53 -5.91 -11.08
C ALA A 193 -21.38 -5.11 -11.73
N VAL A 194 -21.18 -5.30 -13.03
CA VAL A 194 -20.01 -4.77 -13.74
C VAL A 194 -20.44 -3.82 -14.84
N GLU A 195 -19.92 -2.61 -14.81
CA GLU A 195 -20.00 -1.64 -15.90
C GLU A 195 -18.63 -1.55 -16.56
N GLN A 196 -18.53 -1.91 -17.85
CA GLN A 196 -17.23 -1.88 -18.54
C GLN A 196 -17.30 -1.19 -19.90
N GLN A 197 -16.28 -0.37 -20.15
CA GLN A 197 -15.92 0.17 -21.45
C GLN A 197 -14.64 -0.50 -21.96
N GLY A 198 -14.74 -1.31 -23.02
CA GLY A 198 -13.57 -1.97 -23.62
C GLY A 198 -13.82 -3.44 -24.00
N THR A 199 -12.96 -4.34 -23.54
CA THR A 199 -13.00 -5.76 -23.92
C THR A 199 -13.25 -6.64 -22.71
N SER A 200 -14.22 -7.54 -22.80
CA SER A 200 -14.45 -8.58 -21.80
C SER A 200 -14.37 -9.97 -22.42
N ALA A 201 -13.73 -10.90 -21.72
CA ALA A 201 -13.84 -12.34 -21.97
C ALA A 201 -14.62 -12.97 -20.80
N ASP A 202 -15.51 -13.89 -21.13
CA ASP A 202 -16.20 -14.79 -20.21
C ASP A 202 -16.98 -14.09 -19.05
N PRO A 203 -17.71 -12.98 -19.31
CA PRO A 203 -18.44 -12.26 -18.26
C PRO A 203 -19.60 -13.07 -17.65
N ALA A 204 -19.74 -13.00 -16.32
CA ALA A 204 -20.81 -13.60 -15.55
C ALA A 204 -21.57 -12.58 -14.69
N GLY A 205 -22.88 -12.80 -14.52
CA GLY A 205 -23.74 -11.90 -13.72
C GLY A 205 -24.41 -10.79 -14.53
N ALA A 206 -24.55 -9.61 -13.92
CA ALA A 206 -25.17 -8.44 -14.52
C ALA A 206 -24.08 -7.51 -15.05
N VAL A 207 -23.74 -7.68 -16.33
CA VAL A 207 -22.62 -6.95 -16.95
C VAL A 207 -23.16 -6.02 -18.03
N GLU A 208 -22.96 -4.72 -17.85
CA GLU A 208 -23.21 -3.70 -18.85
C GLU A 208 -21.92 -3.39 -19.61
N LEU A 209 -21.90 -3.71 -20.91
CA LEU A 209 -20.70 -3.62 -21.73
C LEU A 209 -20.88 -2.64 -22.88
N GLN A 210 -19.97 -1.67 -22.93
CA GLN A 210 -19.76 -0.80 -24.07
C GLN A 210 -18.43 -1.17 -24.76
N GLY A 211 -18.50 -2.17 -25.63
CA GLY A 211 -17.35 -2.63 -26.41
C GLY A 211 -17.55 -4.02 -26.99
N THR A 212 -16.58 -4.91 -26.79
CA THR A 212 -16.61 -6.28 -27.31
C THR A 212 -16.60 -7.31 -26.18
N SER A 213 -17.37 -8.38 -26.33
CA SER A 213 -17.31 -9.55 -25.45
C SER A 213 -17.08 -10.84 -26.22
N ALA A 214 -16.36 -11.76 -25.60
CA ALA A 214 -16.30 -13.17 -25.97
C ALA A 214 -16.98 -14.03 -24.88
N ASP A 215 -17.69 -15.08 -25.32
CA ASP A 215 -18.32 -16.14 -24.50
C ASP A 215 -19.07 -15.70 -23.21
N PRO A 216 -20.06 -14.79 -23.31
CA PRO A 216 -20.78 -14.33 -22.13
C PRO A 216 -21.66 -15.41 -21.48
N ALA A 217 -21.49 -15.61 -20.17
CA ALA A 217 -22.29 -16.51 -19.34
C ALA A 217 -23.19 -15.72 -18.38
N GLY A 218 -24.23 -15.04 -18.90
CA GLY A 218 -25.11 -14.25 -18.06
C GLY A 218 -25.98 -13.25 -18.82
N ALA A 219 -26.59 -12.32 -18.09
CA ALA A 219 -27.33 -11.21 -18.68
C ALA A 219 -26.35 -10.10 -19.06
N VAL A 220 -25.76 -10.21 -20.25
CA VAL A 220 -24.84 -9.20 -20.77
C VAL A 220 -25.60 -8.20 -21.63
N CYS A 221 -25.70 -6.95 -21.17
CA CYS A 221 -26.32 -5.87 -21.93
C CYS A 221 -25.25 -5.17 -22.78
N MET A 222 -25.22 -5.49 -24.07
CA MET A 222 -24.33 -4.87 -25.04
C MET A 222 -24.99 -3.62 -25.65
N HIS A 223 -24.60 -2.42 -25.21
CA HIS A 223 -25.20 -1.18 -25.72
C HIS A 223 -25.07 -1.05 -27.26
N LEU A 224 -23.91 -1.40 -27.83
CA LEU A 224 -23.69 -1.32 -29.28
C LEU A 224 -24.49 -2.37 -30.07
N VAL A 225 -24.61 -3.59 -29.54
CA VAL A 225 -25.37 -4.67 -30.20
C VAL A 225 -26.87 -4.37 -30.16
N CYS A 226 -27.37 -3.83 -29.05
CA CYS A 226 -28.76 -3.47 -28.89
C CYS A 226 -29.17 -2.38 -29.90
N GLU A 227 -28.36 -1.31 -30.04
CA GLU A 227 -28.60 -0.27 -31.05
C GLU A 227 -28.52 -0.80 -32.49
N ILE A 228 -27.52 -1.62 -32.82
CA ILE A 228 -27.38 -2.20 -34.18
C ILE A 228 -28.56 -3.11 -34.52
N LEU A 229 -29.02 -3.93 -33.58
CA LEU A 229 -30.17 -4.81 -33.77
C LEU A 229 -31.47 -4.01 -33.91
N LEU A 230 -31.65 -2.94 -33.13
CA LEU A 230 -32.75 -1.99 -33.27
C LEU A 230 -32.73 -1.33 -34.65
N LEU A 231 -31.58 -0.83 -35.10
CA LEU A 231 -31.43 -0.22 -36.42
C LEU A 231 -31.77 -1.21 -37.53
N LYS A 232 -31.24 -2.44 -37.46
CA LYS A 232 -31.56 -3.51 -38.41
C LYS A 232 -33.05 -3.82 -38.45
N SER A 233 -33.70 -3.94 -37.28
CA SER A 233 -35.13 -4.23 -37.17
C SER A 233 -35.99 -3.11 -37.76
N ILE A 234 -35.63 -1.85 -37.50
CA ILE A 234 -36.27 -0.67 -38.09
C ILE A 234 -36.11 -0.68 -39.61
N ILE A 235 -34.90 -0.91 -40.13
CA ILE A 235 -34.61 -0.95 -41.57
C ILE A 235 -35.40 -2.06 -42.28
N ILE A 236 -35.42 -3.28 -41.71
CA ILE A 236 -36.17 -4.42 -42.25
C ILE A 236 -37.67 -4.10 -42.29
N THR A 237 -38.21 -3.50 -41.23
CA THR A 237 -39.63 -3.10 -41.14
C THR A 237 -39.98 -2.07 -42.21
N GLN A 238 -39.11 -1.08 -42.45
CA GLN A 238 -39.34 -0.05 -43.46
C GLN A 238 -39.23 -0.59 -44.90
N LEU A 239 -38.25 -1.46 -45.17
CA LEU A 239 -38.11 -2.14 -46.46
C LEU A 239 -39.32 -3.04 -46.77
N SER A 240 -39.84 -3.73 -45.75
CA SER A 240 -41.03 -4.55 -45.90
C SER A 240 -42.24 -3.69 -46.26
N ARG A 241 -42.45 -2.54 -45.58
CA ARG A 241 -43.54 -1.60 -45.91
C ARG A 241 -43.43 -1.00 -47.31
N LEU A 242 -42.23 -0.84 -47.85
CA LEU A 242 -42.02 -0.35 -49.22
C LEU A 242 -42.31 -1.41 -50.30
N ARG A 243 -42.05 -2.69 -50.03
CA ARG A 243 -42.30 -3.78 -51.01
C ARG A 243 -43.77 -4.17 -51.17
N TYR A 244 -44.62 -3.81 -50.21
CA TYR A 244 -46.06 -4.11 -50.22
C TYR A 244 -46.94 -2.91 -50.62
N LYS A 245 -46.37 -1.87 -51.20
CA LYS A 245 -47.08 -0.79 -51.90
C LYS A 245 -46.82 -0.89 -53.40
#